data_AF-A0A843THP0-F1
#
_entry.id   AF-A0A843THP0-F1
#
_cell.length_a   1.000
_cell.length_b   1.000
_cell.length_c   1.000
_cell.angle_alpha   90.00
_cell.angle_beta   90.00
_cell.angle_gamma   90.00
#
_symmetry.space_group_name_H-M   'P 1'
#
loop_
_entity.id
_entity.type
_entity.pdbx_description
1 polymer ?
#
loop_
_entity_poly.entity_id
_entity_poly.type
_entity_poly.pdbx_seq_one_letter_code
_entity_poly.pdbx_strand_id
1 'polypeptide(L)'
;MMYFVDDIGPSPVAQSVPFRDLPLRDVGQHPVFSKVLFISERMVVGVGFDCNPMVFTADESGTWNFVKFIDERKLAPSSSKYGSQFTEAFGKFYGQARQGIGNDSIEPSRSRGGAHENCITCIVPLKKDGDITVKRFSTSGMDGKVVIWELGTT
;
A
#
# COMPACT_ATOMS: atom_id res chain seq x y z
N MET A 1 -2.96 -14.35 -2.70
CA MET A 1 -4.42 -14.55 -2.65
C MET A 1 -4.92 -14.05 -1.31
N MET A 2 -6.04 -13.33 -1.27
CA MET A 2 -6.76 -13.03 -0.02
C MET A 2 -8.06 -13.81 0.03
N TYR A 3 -8.39 -14.32 1.22
CA TYR A 3 -9.61 -15.06 1.47
C TYR A 3 -10.48 -14.27 2.44
N PHE A 4 -11.69 -13.92 2.00
CA PHE A 4 -12.72 -13.33 2.87
C PHE A 4 -13.71 -14.42 3.24
N VAL A 5 -13.96 -14.60 4.53
CA VAL A 5 -14.87 -15.61 5.08
C VAL A 5 -15.87 -14.88 5.97
N ASP A 6 -17.10 -14.73 5.50
CA ASP A 6 -18.11 -13.88 6.16
C ASP A 6 -18.90 -14.63 7.24
N ASP A 7 -19.12 -15.93 7.08
CA ASP A 7 -19.88 -16.77 8.03
C ASP A 7 -19.08 -18.02 8.39
N ILE A 8 -18.60 -18.08 9.64
CA ILE A 8 -17.95 -19.27 10.21
C ILE A 8 -19.06 -20.19 10.76
N GLY A 9 -19.99 -20.56 9.88
CA GLY A 9 -21.03 -21.56 10.14
C GLY A 9 -20.55 -22.99 9.83
N PRO A 10 -21.45 -23.99 9.86
CA PRO A 10 -21.11 -25.37 9.50
C PRO A 10 -20.66 -25.54 8.04
N SER A 11 -20.91 -24.54 7.18
CA SER A 11 -20.45 -24.52 5.79
C SER A 11 -19.94 -23.11 5.43
N PRO A 12 -18.71 -22.75 5.83
CA PRO A 12 -18.17 -21.43 5.55
C PRO A 12 -17.97 -21.24 4.04
N VAL A 13 -18.39 -20.08 3.54
CA VAL A 13 -18.12 -19.67 2.17
C VAL A 13 -16.94 -18.71 2.16
N ALA A 14 -15.88 -19.09 1.45
CA ALA A 14 -14.70 -18.27 1.27
C ALA A 14 -14.69 -17.64 -0.12
N GLN A 15 -14.65 -16.31 -0.17
CA GLN A 15 -14.37 -15.59 -1.40
C GLN A 15 -12.87 -15.43 -1.56
N SER A 16 -12.39 -15.69 -2.77
CA SER A 16 -10.98 -15.62 -3.11
C SER A 16 -10.75 -14.41 -4.00
N VAL A 17 -9.97 -13.45 -3.54
CA VAL A 17 -9.63 -12.26 -4.32
C VAL A 17 -8.23 -12.44 -4.91
N PRO A 18 -8.13 -12.73 -6.23
CA PRO A 18 -6.85 -12.80 -6.91
C PRO A 18 -6.31 -11.40 -7.10
N PHE A 19 -5.02 -11.26 -6.83
CA PHE A 19 -4.31 -10.04 -7.16
C PHE A 19 -3.07 -10.44 -7.95
N ARG A 20 -3.11 -10.13 -9.25
CA ARG A 20 -2.13 -10.60 -10.25
C ARG A 20 -0.82 -9.81 -10.22
N ASP A 21 -0.81 -8.64 -9.58
CA ASP A 21 0.31 -7.69 -9.62
C ASP A 21 1.04 -7.53 -8.29
N LEU A 22 0.73 -8.40 -7.32
CA LEU A 22 1.52 -8.50 -6.09
C LEU A 22 2.85 -9.07 -6.54
N PRO A 23 3.99 -8.53 -6.08
CA PRO A 23 5.27 -9.16 -6.32
C PRO A 23 5.15 -10.56 -5.75
N LEU A 24 4.92 -11.51 -6.64
CA LEU A 24 5.17 -12.91 -6.45
C LEU A 24 6.64 -12.97 -6.06
N ARG A 25 6.92 -12.94 -4.75
CA ARG A 25 7.88 -13.91 -4.23
C ARG A 25 7.21 -15.27 -4.37
N ASP A 26 7.12 -15.65 -5.63
CA ASP A 26 7.07 -17.01 -6.07
C ASP A 26 8.15 -17.75 -5.27
N VAL A 27 7.83 -18.95 -4.84
CA VAL A 27 8.66 -19.80 -3.96
C VAL A 27 8.66 -19.45 -2.45
N GLY A 28 7.49 -19.63 -1.81
CA GLY A 28 7.44 -20.02 -0.40
C GLY A 28 6.50 -19.19 0.46
N GLN A 29 5.26 -19.67 0.65
CA GLN A 29 4.35 -19.51 1.80
C GLN A 29 4.29 -18.19 2.61
N HIS A 30 4.92 -17.10 2.20
CA HIS A 30 4.94 -15.88 2.99
C HIS A 30 3.64 -15.12 2.73
N PRO A 31 2.87 -14.77 3.77
CA PRO A 31 1.62 -14.06 3.59
C PRO A 31 1.88 -12.73 2.87
N VAL A 32 1.08 -12.55 1.83
CA VAL A 32 1.01 -11.38 0.96
C VAL A 32 0.76 -10.10 1.75
N PHE A 33 -0.01 -10.20 2.84
CA PHE A 33 -0.29 -9.13 3.78
C PHE A 33 0.25 -9.49 5.15
N SER A 34 0.94 -8.54 5.78
CA SER A 34 1.36 -8.70 7.18
C SER A 34 0.26 -8.29 8.15
N LYS A 35 -0.57 -7.30 7.78
CA LYS A 35 -1.67 -6.79 8.59
C LYS A 35 -2.81 -6.25 7.72
N VAL A 36 -4.02 -6.21 8.29
CA VAL A 36 -5.21 -5.62 7.69
C VAL A 36 -5.94 -4.73 8.71
N LEU A 37 -6.64 -3.71 8.22
CA LEU A 37 -7.49 -2.82 9.01
C LEU A 37 -8.85 -2.68 8.31
N PHE A 38 -9.92 -3.02 9.02
CA PHE A 38 -11.28 -2.69 8.59
C PHE A 38 -11.54 -1.20 8.80
N ILE A 39 -11.95 -0.55 7.72
CA ILE A 39 -12.39 0.86 7.71
C ILE A 39 -13.92 0.92 7.88
N SER A 40 -14.62 -0.04 7.26
CA SER A 40 -16.04 -0.35 7.42
C SER A 40 -16.26 -1.83 7.13
N GLU A 41 -17.48 -2.33 7.33
CA GLU A 41 -17.87 -3.71 6.98
C GLU A 41 -17.59 -4.08 5.52
N ARG A 42 -17.49 -3.09 4.62
CA ARG A 42 -17.26 -3.29 3.18
C ARG A 42 -15.98 -2.66 2.67
N MET A 43 -15.07 -2.25 3.55
CA MET A 43 -13.78 -1.68 3.15
C MET A 43 -12.65 -2.10 4.08
N VAL A 44 -11.61 -2.67 3.50
CA VAL A 44 -10.40 -3.13 4.20
C VAL A 44 -9.16 -2.49 3.58
N VAL A 45 -8.23 -2.07 4.43
CA VAL A 45 -6.88 -1.69 4.03
C VAL A 45 -5.91 -2.79 4.43
N GLY A 46 -5.18 -3.33 3.45
CA GLY A 46 -4.10 -4.30 3.67
C GLY A 46 -2.71 -3.65 3.54
N VAL A 47 -1.76 -4.09 4.35
CA VAL A 47 -0.35 -3.65 4.29
C VAL A 47 0.62 -4.84 4.37
N GLY A 48 1.82 -4.67 3.82
CA GLY A 48 2.85 -5.71 3.82
C GLY A 48 4.07 -5.36 2.97
N PHE A 49 4.53 -6.33 2.18
CA PHE A 49 5.79 -6.27 1.42
C PHE A 49 5.76 -5.31 0.23
N ASP A 50 4.59 -4.91 -0.24
CA ASP A 50 4.47 -3.88 -1.28
C ASP A 50 4.90 -2.49 -0.84
N CYS A 51 5.13 -2.30 0.47
CA CYS A 51 5.51 -1.02 1.05
C CYS A 51 4.46 0.09 0.80
N ASN A 52 3.23 -0.29 0.44
CA ASN A 52 2.16 0.63 0.09
C ASN A 52 0.80 0.06 0.56
N PRO A 53 -0.01 0.82 1.30
CA PRO A 53 -1.34 0.38 1.69
C PRO A 53 -2.26 0.12 0.48
N MET A 54 -3.00 -0.99 0.52
CA MET A 54 -3.90 -1.45 -0.53
C MET A 54 -5.35 -1.41 -0.05
N VAL A 55 -6.24 -0.87 -0.87
CA VAL A 55 -7.68 -0.79 -0.57
C VAL A 55 -8.44 -1.93 -1.25
N PHE A 56 -9.28 -2.60 -0.47
CA PHE A 56 -10.25 -3.59 -0.92
C PHE A 56 -11.65 -3.17 -0.51
N THR A 57 -12.64 -3.40 -1.37
CA THR A 57 -14.04 -3.11 -1.08
C THR A 57 -14.95 -4.26 -1.47
N ALA A 58 -15.98 -4.50 -0.67
CA ALA A 58 -17.09 -5.36 -1.03
C ALA A 58 -18.20 -4.53 -1.70
N ASP A 59 -18.74 -5.02 -2.81
CA ASP A 59 -19.91 -4.42 -3.43
C ASP A 59 -21.22 -4.75 -2.66
N GLU A 60 -22.37 -4.39 -3.23
CA GLU A 60 -23.67 -4.67 -2.61
C GLU A 60 -23.99 -6.16 -2.50
N SER A 61 -23.45 -6.98 -3.41
CA SER A 61 -23.56 -8.44 -3.38
C SER A 61 -22.63 -9.09 -2.36
N GLY A 62 -21.75 -8.31 -1.71
CA GLY A 62 -20.71 -8.79 -0.81
C GLY A 62 -19.47 -9.29 -1.55
N THR A 63 -19.34 -9.05 -2.86
CA THR A 63 -18.19 -9.49 -3.64
C THR A 63 -17.00 -8.57 -3.40
N TRP A 64 -15.91 -9.12 -2.85
CA TRP A 64 -14.69 -8.35 -2.55
C TRP A 64 -13.80 -8.14 -3.78
N ASN A 65 -13.32 -6.91 -3.94
CA ASN A 65 -12.47 -6.50 -5.05
C ASN A 65 -11.29 -5.63 -4.57
N PHE A 66 -10.15 -5.75 -5.24
CA PHE A 66 -9.06 -4.77 -5.10
C PHE A 66 -9.46 -3.47 -5.80
N VAL A 67 -9.19 -2.33 -5.16
CA VAL A 67 -9.50 -1.00 -5.71
C VAL A 67 -8.25 -0.31 -6.21
N LYS A 68 -7.27 -0.08 -5.33
CA LYS A 68 -6.04 0.68 -5.64
C LYS A 68 -5.02 0.57 -4.51
N PHE A 69 -3.78 0.93 -4.79
CA PHE A 69 -2.85 1.37 -3.76
C PHE A 69 -3.13 2.83 -3.34
N ILE A 70 -2.86 3.17 -2.08
CA ILE A 70 -3.12 4.51 -1.55
C ILE A 70 -2.08 5.52 -2.04
N ASP A 71 -0.81 5.12 -2.16
CA ASP A 71 0.28 5.96 -2.69
C ASP A 71 0.44 5.85 -4.22
N GLU A 72 -0.62 5.47 -4.95
CA GLU A 72 -0.62 5.56 -6.41
C GLU A 72 -0.57 7.02 -6.82
N ARG A 73 0.65 7.49 -7.16
CA ARG A 73 0.82 8.75 -7.87
C ARG A 73 0.10 8.60 -9.21
N LYS A 74 -1.02 9.30 -9.37
CA LYS A 74 -1.66 9.47 -10.67
C LYS A 74 -0.57 9.99 -11.61
N LEU A 75 -0.13 9.18 -12.57
CA LEU A 75 0.75 9.63 -13.63
C LEU A 75 0.01 10.79 -14.30
N ALA A 76 0.41 12.02 -13.99
CA ALA A 76 -0.05 13.15 -14.76
C ALA A 76 0.29 12.81 -16.22
N PRO A 77 -0.64 12.96 -17.18
CA PRO A 77 -0.26 12.87 -18.58
C PRO A 77 0.91 13.82 -18.76
N SER A 78 1.99 13.32 -19.33
CA SER A 78 3.25 14.02 -19.55
C SER A 78 3.01 15.23 -20.46
N SER A 79 2.49 16.31 -19.87
CA SER A 79 2.53 17.63 -20.47
C SER A 79 3.97 18.10 -20.35
N SER A 80 4.70 17.93 -21.45
CA SER A 80 5.97 18.58 -21.71
C SER A 80 5.82 20.09 -21.50
N LYS A 81 6.11 20.58 -20.30
CA LYS A 81 6.30 22.00 -20.04
C LYS A 81 7.69 22.25 -19.48
N TYR A 82 8.53 22.64 -20.42
CA TYR A 82 9.79 23.35 -20.28
C TYR A 82 9.74 24.36 -19.12
N GLY A 83 10.54 24.16 -18.06
CA GLY A 83 10.61 25.10 -16.94
C GLY A 83 11.47 24.65 -15.75
N SER A 84 12.70 25.14 -15.70
CA SER A 84 13.64 25.21 -14.55
C SER A 84 14.36 23.92 -14.10
N GLN A 85 15.52 23.65 -14.71
CA GLN A 85 16.51 22.64 -14.31
C GLN A 85 17.29 22.96 -13.01
N PHE A 86 16.92 23.99 -12.23
CA PHE A 86 17.76 24.44 -11.11
C PHE A 86 17.40 23.85 -9.74
N THR A 87 16.21 23.26 -9.56
CA THR A 87 15.76 22.75 -8.24
C THR A 87 15.94 21.24 -8.08
N GLU A 88 15.99 20.47 -9.19
CA GLU A 88 16.13 19.01 -9.14
C GLU A 88 17.54 18.53 -8.74
N ALA A 89 18.58 19.36 -8.94
CA ALA A 89 19.96 18.97 -8.67
C ALA A 89 20.30 18.96 -7.16
N PHE A 90 19.67 19.82 -6.35
CA PHE A 90 19.94 19.87 -4.91
C PHE A 90 19.34 18.69 -4.13
N GLY A 91 18.19 18.16 -4.56
CA GLY A 91 17.58 16.97 -3.95
C GLY A 91 18.37 15.69 -4.20
N LYS A 92 19.07 15.59 -5.34
CA LYS A 92 19.87 14.41 -5.71
C LYS A 92 21.15 14.26 -4.88
N PHE A 93 21.70 15.37 -4.39
CA PHE A 93 22.94 15.35 -3.60
C PHE A 93 22.75 14.76 -2.19
N TYR A 94 21.63 15.04 -1.51
CA TYR A 94 21.33 14.43 -0.21
C TYR A 94 20.99 12.94 -0.30
N GLY A 95 20.36 12.49 -1.41
CA GLY A 95 20.01 11.09 -1.62
C GLY A 95 21.20 10.17 -1.96
N GLN A 96 22.30 10.73 -2.48
CA GLN A 96 23.48 9.95 -2.89
C GLN A 96 24.40 9.55 -1.73
N ALA A 97 24.32 10.22 -0.57
CA ALA A 97 25.27 9.98 0.52
C ALA A 97 25.12 8.62 1.24
N ARG A 98 24.14 7.77 0.86
CA ARG A 98 23.90 6.46 1.51
C ARG A 98 24.04 5.24 0.60
N GLN A 99 24.37 5.40 -0.68
CA GLN A 99 24.59 4.25 -1.57
C GLN A 99 26.07 3.91 -1.65
N GLY A 100 26.47 3.00 -0.75
CA GLY A 100 27.71 2.24 -0.90
C GLY A 100 27.67 1.41 -2.19
N ILE A 101 28.79 1.48 -2.89
CA ILE A 101 29.15 0.83 -4.16
C ILE A 101 28.76 -0.65 -4.17
N GLY A 102 27.98 -1.05 -5.18
CA GLY A 102 27.69 -2.43 -5.53
C GLY A 102 27.02 -2.48 -6.89
N ASN A 103 27.83 -2.57 -7.94
CA ASN A 103 27.35 -2.80 -9.31
C ASN A 103 26.73 -4.19 -9.36
N ASP A 104 25.41 -4.27 -9.47
CA ASP A 104 24.75 -5.39 -10.14
C ASP A 104 23.53 -4.89 -10.90
N SER A 105 23.55 -5.16 -12.19
CA SER A 105 22.50 -4.90 -13.16
C SER A 105 21.23 -5.64 -12.77
N ILE A 106 20.25 -4.91 -12.23
CA ILE A 106 18.90 -5.42 -12.00
C ILE A 106 17.92 -4.34 -12.47
N GLU A 107 17.11 -4.73 -13.46
CA GLU A 107 15.72 -4.34 -13.81
C GLU A 107 15.18 -3.01 -13.27
N PRO A 108 14.32 -2.28 -14.01
CA PRO A 108 13.78 -0.98 -13.58
C PRO A 108 12.84 -1.16 -12.38
N SER A 109 13.43 -1.32 -11.20
CA SER A 109 12.74 -1.39 -9.92
C SER A 109 11.96 -0.10 -9.77
N ARG A 110 10.65 -0.27 -9.65
CA ARG A 110 9.62 0.73 -9.35
C ARG A 110 10.25 1.94 -8.65
N SER A 111 9.96 3.14 -9.17
CA SER A 111 10.46 4.42 -8.64
C SER A 111 10.59 4.36 -7.11
N ARG A 112 11.83 4.30 -6.60
CA ARG A 112 12.18 4.27 -5.17
C ARG A 112 11.73 5.56 -4.48
N GLY A 113 10.44 5.72 -4.26
CA GLY A 113 9.86 6.96 -3.77
C GLY A 113 8.46 6.81 -3.15
N GLY A 114 8.03 5.60 -2.85
CA GLY A 114 6.84 5.40 -2.02
C GLY A 114 7.08 5.88 -0.59
N ALA A 115 6.01 6.14 0.16
CA ALA A 115 6.13 6.59 1.55
C ALA A 115 6.98 5.63 2.40
N HIS A 116 6.79 4.31 2.22
CA HIS A 116 7.66 3.29 2.78
C HIS A 116 8.62 2.69 1.73
N GLU A 117 9.79 2.29 2.19
CA GLU A 117 10.85 1.64 1.39
C GLU A 117 11.11 0.19 1.83
N ASN A 118 10.38 -0.30 2.83
CA ASN A 118 10.46 -1.67 3.32
C ASN A 118 9.09 -2.13 3.86
N CYS A 119 8.98 -3.42 4.21
CA CYS A 119 7.75 -4.06 4.64
C CYS A 119 7.05 -3.28 5.77
N ILE A 120 5.76 -3.00 5.56
CA ILE A 120 4.89 -2.39 6.56
C ILE A 120 4.43 -3.48 7.52
N THR A 121 4.74 -3.33 8.81
CA THR A 121 4.50 -4.35 9.85
C THR A 121 3.39 -3.96 10.82
N CYS A 122 2.97 -2.69 10.84
CA CYS A 122 1.90 -2.19 11.68
C CYS A 122 0.95 -1.27 10.90
N ILE A 123 -0.34 -1.36 11.23
CA ILE A 123 -1.40 -0.44 10.79
C ILE A 123 -2.36 -0.22 11.96
N VAL A 124 -2.68 1.05 12.26
CA VAL A 124 -3.51 1.43 13.42
C VAL A 124 -4.49 2.52 13.00
N PRO A 125 -5.80 2.41 13.32
CA PRO A 125 -6.75 3.46 13.04
C PRO A 125 -6.47 4.69 13.90
N LEU A 126 -6.60 5.88 13.30
CA LEU A 126 -6.56 7.15 13.99
C LEU A 126 -7.99 7.70 14.01
N LYS A 127 -8.74 7.35 15.06
CA LYS A 127 -10.08 7.91 15.31
C LYS A 127 -9.97 9.12 16.23
N LYS A 128 -10.75 10.16 15.95
CA LYS A 128 -11.05 11.18 16.97
C LYS A 128 -12.24 10.72 17.80
N ASP A 129 -12.31 11.17 19.04
CA ASP A 129 -13.47 10.90 19.89
C ASP A 129 -14.75 11.39 19.20
N GLY A 130 -15.74 10.50 19.07
CA GLY A 130 -17.00 10.75 18.38
C GLY A 130 -17.06 10.32 16.92
N ASP A 131 -15.95 9.93 16.28
CA ASP A 131 -15.97 9.44 14.90
C ASP A 131 -16.49 7.99 14.82
N ILE A 132 -17.58 7.80 14.08
CA ILE A 132 -18.15 6.48 13.78
C ILE A 132 -17.29 5.73 12.75
N THR A 133 -16.65 6.45 11.83
CA THR A 133 -15.89 5.89 10.70
C THR A 133 -14.40 6.22 10.78
N VAL A 134 -13.55 5.26 10.41
CA VAL A 134 -12.10 5.49 10.33
C VAL A 134 -11.78 6.29 9.07
N LYS A 135 -11.44 7.58 9.21
CA LYS A 135 -10.99 8.41 8.07
C LYS A 135 -9.48 8.46 7.92
N ARG A 136 -8.76 8.20 9.01
CA ARG A 136 -7.30 8.26 9.06
C ARG A 136 -6.74 7.03 9.75
N PHE A 137 -5.53 6.65 9.34
CA PHE A 137 -4.79 5.55 9.97
C PHE A 137 -3.30 5.81 9.85
N SER A 138 -2.51 5.21 10.73
CA SER A 138 -1.05 5.24 10.69
C SER A 138 -0.48 3.89 10.33
N THR A 139 0.64 3.87 9.62
CA THR A 139 1.44 2.68 9.37
C THR A 139 2.86 2.85 9.91
N SER A 140 3.50 1.74 10.29
CA SER A 140 4.95 1.71 10.53
C SER A 140 5.59 0.53 9.81
N GLY A 141 6.82 0.75 9.32
CA GLY A 141 7.56 -0.23 8.53
C GLY A 141 8.96 -0.53 9.06
N MET A 142 9.58 -1.57 8.50
CA MET A 142 10.97 -1.95 8.80
C MET A 142 12.01 -0.94 8.30
N ASP A 143 11.57 0.06 7.54
CA ASP A 143 12.34 1.24 7.15
C ASP A 143 12.43 2.29 8.26
N GLY A 144 11.79 2.06 9.41
CA GLY A 144 11.78 2.97 10.54
C GLY A 144 10.87 4.19 10.35
N LYS A 145 10.04 4.21 9.31
CA LYS A 145 9.10 5.29 9.05
C LYS A 145 7.77 5.04 9.74
N VAL A 146 7.13 6.12 10.18
CA VAL A 146 5.72 6.16 10.58
C VAL A 146 4.99 7.13 9.67
N VAL A 147 3.95 6.66 8.99
CA VAL A 147 3.23 7.44 7.97
C VAL A 147 1.76 7.52 8.35
N ILE A 148 1.17 8.71 8.25
CA ILE A 148 -0.27 8.91 8.45
C ILE A 148 -0.94 9.05 7.09
N TRP A 149 -2.00 8.29 6.91
CA TRP A 149 -2.82 8.25 5.71
C TRP A 149 -4.20 8.82 6.02
N GLU A 150 -4.80 9.44 5.01
CA GLU A 150 -6.17 9.94 5.06
C GLU A 150 -6.92 9.43 3.84
N LEU A 151 -8.04 8.75 4.10
CA LEU A 151 -8.93 8.29 3.05
C LEU A 151 -9.78 9.47 2.61
N GLY A 152 -9.72 9.82 1.33
CA GLY A 152 -10.60 10.85 0.78
C GLY A 152 -12.05 10.44 0.99
N THR A 153 -12.89 11.36 1.46
CA THR A 153 -14.35 11.24 1.33
C THR A 153 -14.69 11.26 -0.15
N THR A 154 -15.00 10.09 -0.71
CA THR A 154 -15.71 9.97 -2.00
C THR A 154 -17.16 10.38 -1.82
#